data_AF-X1MNQ7-F1
#
_entry.id   AF-X1MNQ7-F1
#
_cell.length_a   1.000
_cell.length_b   1.000
_cell.length_c   1.000
_cell.angle_alpha   90.00
_cell.angle_beta   90.00
_cell.angle_gamma   90.00
#
_symmetry.space_group_name_H-M   'P 1'
#
loop_
_entity.id
_entity.type
_entity.pdbx_description
1 polymer ?
#
loop_
_entity_poly.entity_id
_entity_poly.type
_entity_poly.pdbx_seq_one_letter_code
_entity_poly.pdbx_strand_id
1 'polypeptide(L)'
;MNEVMCPVCAKNFNSFLNLAKHMVLKDRPIGEHIQWLEQFLCKPFTEFGWGSDKKIAIALRNYWVKHRGWPIALAPGITQSGQ
;
A
#
# COMPACT_ATOMS: atom_id res chain seq x y z
N MET A 1 -9.24 3.58 -18.24
CA MET A 1 -8.14 4.19 -17.45
C MET A 1 -7.97 3.33 -16.21
N ASN A 2 -6.81 2.69 -16.03
CA ASN A 2 -6.58 1.82 -14.87
C ASN A 2 -6.03 2.66 -13.72
N GLU A 3 -6.91 3.43 -13.10
CA GLU A 3 -6.59 4.16 -11.89
C GLU A 3 -6.49 3.20 -10.71
N VAL A 4 -5.48 3.38 -9.87
CA VAL A 4 -5.29 2.61 -8.64
C VAL A 4 -5.54 3.52 -7.45
N MET A 5 -6.43 3.11 -6.57
CA MET A 5 -6.78 3.86 -5.36
C MET A 5 -5.83 3.50 -4.22
N CYS A 6 -5.47 4.44 -3.35
CA CYS A 6 -4.71 4.16 -2.14
C CYS A 6 -5.60 3.46 -1.11
N PRO A 7 -5.16 2.34 -0.51
CA PRO A 7 -5.94 1.61 0.50
C PRO A 7 -6.12 2.36 1.82
N VAL A 8 -5.30 3.38 2.08
CA VAL A 8 -5.30 4.12 3.36
C VAL A 8 -6.11 5.39 3.25
N CYS A 9 -5.83 6.24 2.25
CA CYS A 9 -6.48 7.54 2.12
C CYS A 9 -7.44 7.66 0.93
N ALA A 10 -7.80 6.53 0.29
CA ALA A 10 -8.72 6.47 -0.85
C ALA A 10 -8.38 7.40 -2.03
N LYS A 11 -7.12 7.83 -2.16
CA LYS A 11 -6.68 8.74 -3.24
C LYS A 11 -6.38 7.97 -4.52
N ASN A 12 -6.83 8.46 -5.66
CA ASN A 12 -6.60 7.82 -6.96
C ASN A 12 -5.24 8.20 -7.54
N PHE A 13 -4.59 7.23 -8.18
CA PHE A 13 -3.31 7.37 -8.86
C PHE A 13 -3.36 6.74 -10.24
N ASN A 14 -2.71 7.38 -11.20
CA ASN A 14 -2.59 6.87 -12.57
C ASN A 14 -1.52 5.78 -12.73
N SER A 15 -0.73 5.49 -11.68
CA SER A 15 0.36 4.51 -11.73
C SER A 15 0.67 3.95 -10.34
N PHE A 16 1.00 2.65 -10.28
CA PHE A 16 1.48 1.98 -9.08
C PHE A 16 2.77 2.60 -8.53
N LEU A 17 3.62 3.15 -9.40
CA LEU A 17 4.84 3.83 -8.94
C LEU A 17 4.50 5.13 -8.19
N ASN A 18 3.50 5.88 -8.65
CA ASN A 18 3.05 7.09 -7.97
C ASN A 18 2.35 6.74 -6.65
N LEU A 19 1.55 5.67 -6.63
CA LEU A 19 0.98 5.15 -5.40
C LEU A 19 2.08 4.74 -4.41
N ALA A 20 3.06 3.94 -4.83
CA ALA A 20 4.15 3.50 -3.96
C ALA A 20 4.94 4.68 -3.39
N LYS A 21 5.31 5.65 -4.24
CA LYS A 21 5.96 6.88 -3.81
C LYS A 21 5.09 7.66 -2.83
N HIS A 22 3.79 7.78 -3.08
CA HIS A 22 2.86 8.42 -2.15
C HIS A 22 2.84 7.71 -0.80
N MET A 23 2.68 6.39 -0.76
CA MET A 23 2.63 5.64 0.51
C MET A 23 3.95 5.74 1.28
N VAL A 24 5.07 5.72 0.57
CA VAL A 24 6.40 5.77 1.17
C VAL A 24 6.80 7.18 1.60
N LEU A 25 6.35 8.24 0.91
CA LEU A 25 6.75 9.64 1.19
C LEU A 25 5.77 10.36 2.12
N LYS A 26 4.48 10.02 2.09
CA LYS A 26 3.45 10.79 2.78
C LYS A 26 3.59 10.78 4.30
N ASP A 27 4.02 9.65 4.87
CA ASP A 27 4.09 9.47 6.31
C ASP A 27 5.48 8.98 6.79
N ARG A 28 6.56 9.42 6.14
CA ARG A 28 7.90 9.09 6.69
C ARG A 28 8.14 9.79 8.02
N PRO A 29 8.78 9.12 8.99
CA PRO A 29 9.14 7.70 9.02
C PRO A 29 8.07 6.79 9.63
N ILE A 30 6.98 7.36 10.17
CA ILE A 30 5.93 6.65 10.89
C ILE A 30 4.58 7.26 10.49
N GLY A 31 3.65 6.41 10.05
CA GLY A 31 2.24 6.74 9.92
C GLY A 31 1.46 5.66 9.18
N GLU A 32 0.16 5.89 8.96
CA GLU A 32 -0.79 4.86 8.55
C GLU A 32 -0.42 4.19 7.23
N HIS A 33 0.14 4.95 6.27
CA HIS A 33 0.60 4.40 4.99
C HIS A 33 1.80 3.48 5.15
N ILE A 34 2.72 3.78 6.07
CA ILE A 34 3.89 2.94 6.33
C ILE A 34 3.46 1.69 7.10
N GLN A 35 2.64 1.82 8.14
CA GLN A 35 2.13 0.67 8.88
C GLN A 35 1.37 -0.31 7.97
N TRP A 36 0.56 0.21 7.05
CA TRP A 36 -0.11 -0.61 6.05
C TRP A 36 0.90 -1.35 5.16
N LEU A 37 1.94 -0.66 4.68
CA LEU A 37 2.99 -1.27 3.85
C LEU A 37 3.76 -2.34 4.62
N GLU A 38 4.03 -2.12 5.91
CA GLU A 38 4.72 -3.08 6.75
C GLU A 38 3.91 -4.38 6.91
N GLN A 39 2.60 -4.26 7.16
CA GLN A 39 1.71 -5.41 7.23
C GLN A 39 1.54 -6.10 5.86
N PHE A 40 1.43 -5.32 4.78
CA PHE A 40 1.26 -5.84 3.42
C PHE A 40 2.50 -6.58 2.91
N LEU A 41 3.68 -6.03 3.17
CA LEU A 41 4.95 -6.62 2.76
C LEU A 41 5.49 -7.63 3.78
N CYS A 42 4.86 -7.72 4.96
CA CYS A 42 5.33 -8.49 6.11
C CYS A 42 6.80 -8.21 6.45
N LYS A 43 7.20 -6.94 6.34
CA LYS A 43 8.56 -6.44 6.53
C LYS A 43 8.53 -5.11 7.27
N PRO A 44 9.56 -4.73 8.03
CA PRO A 44 9.67 -3.41 8.62
C PRO A 44 10.08 -2.35 7.59
N PHE A 45 9.68 -1.09 7.80
CA PHE A 45 10.05 0.04 6.94
C PHE A 45 11.57 0.20 6.80
N THR A 46 12.35 -0.19 7.81
CA THR A 46 13.81 -0.15 7.75
C THR A 46 14.40 -1.00 6.61
N GLU A 47 13.70 -2.05 6.15
CA GLU A 47 14.12 -2.90 5.03
C GLU A 47 13.73 -2.34 3.65
N PHE A 48 12.66 -1.56 3.54
CA PHE A 48 12.12 -1.09 2.24
C PHE A 48 11.97 0.43 2.12
N GLY A 49 12.31 1.19 3.15
CA GLY A 49 12.04 2.62 3.24
C GLY A 49 12.95 3.47 2.35
N TRP A 50 14.15 2.99 2.04
CA TRP A 50 15.15 3.71 1.27
C TRP A 50 15.31 3.11 -0.14
N GLY A 51 14.91 3.87 -1.16
CA GLY A 51 15.11 3.53 -2.58
C GLY A 51 14.36 2.29 -3.10
N SER A 52 13.42 1.73 -2.32
CA SER A 52 12.67 0.53 -2.72
C SER A 52 11.24 0.83 -3.20
N ASP A 53 10.92 2.09 -3.53
CA ASP A 53 9.63 2.49 -4.11
C ASP A 53 9.26 1.68 -5.36
N LYS A 54 10.24 1.32 -6.20
CA LYS A 54 10.02 0.40 -7.33
C LYS A 54 9.60 -1.02 -6.90
N LYS A 55 10.25 -1.58 -5.87
CA LYS A 55 9.91 -2.93 -5.35
C LYS A 55 8.50 -2.94 -4.77
N ILE A 56 8.15 -1.89 -4.03
CA ILE A 56 6.81 -1.70 -3.47
C ILE A 56 5.78 -1.58 -4.59
N ALA A 57 6.06 -0.77 -5.62
CA ALA A 57 5.19 -0.64 -6.79
C ALA A 57 4.96 -1.99 -7.50
N ILE A 58 6.01 -2.83 -7.63
CA ILE A 58 5.91 -4.17 -8.23
C ILE A 58 5.05 -5.07 -7.34
N ALA A 59 5.25 -5.08 -6.02
CA ALA A 59 4.46 -5.87 -5.09
C ALA A 59 2.97 -5.48 -5.12
N LEU A 60 2.68 -4.18 -5.06
CA LEU A 60 1.34 -3.62 -5.19
C LEU A 60 0.68 -4.01 -6.51
N ARG A 61 1.41 -3.88 -7.63
CA ARG A 61 0.93 -4.26 -8.96
C ARG A 61 0.64 -5.76 -9.05
N ASN A 62 1.54 -6.62 -8.58
CA ASN A 62 1.38 -8.07 -8.65
C ASN A 62 0.13 -8.52 -7.87
N TYR A 63 -0.08 -7.95 -6.68
CA TYR A 63 -1.28 -8.22 -5.91
C TYR A 63 -2.55 -7.71 -6.60
N TRP A 64 -2.54 -6.47 -7.09
CA TRP A 64 -3.69 -5.88 -7.76
C TRP A 64 -4.05 -6.60 -9.06
N VAL A 65 -3.08 -7.08 -9.84
CA VAL A 65 -3.36 -7.87 -11.04
C VAL A 65 -4.03 -9.21 -10.68
N LYS A 66 -3.62 -9.82 -9.57
CA LYS A 66 -4.15 -11.10 -9.10
C LYS A 66 -5.55 -10.99 -8.46
N HIS A 67 -5.78 -9.95 -7.66
CA HIS A 67 -7.00 -9.81 -6.85
C HIS A 67 -7.94 -8.69 -7.32
N ARG A 68 -7.47 -7.75 -8.15
CA ARG A 68 -8.19 -6.53 -8.59
C ARG A 68 -8.72 -5.67 -7.43
N GLY A 69 -8.04 -5.70 -6.29
CA GLY A 69 -8.40 -4.96 -5.09
C GLY A 69 -7.29 -5.01 -4.05
N TRP A 70 -7.53 -4.40 -2.89
CA TRP A 70 -6.63 -4.44 -1.73
C TRP A 70 -7.11 -5.45 -0.69
N PRO A 71 -6.20 -6.01 0.12
CA PRO A 71 -6.60 -6.88 1.22
C PRO A 71 -7.45 -6.11 2.23
N ILE A 72 -8.69 -6.54 2.40
CA ILE A 72 -9.67 -5.98 3.36
C ILE A 72 -9.13 -6.05 4.79
N ALA A 73 -8.37 -7.10 5.12
CA ALA A 73 -7.75 -7.29 6.43
C ALA A 73 -6.74 -6.20 6.82
N LEU A 74 -6.23 -5.43 5.83
CA LEU A 74 -5.30 -4.33 6.08
C LEU A 74 -5.99 -2.97 5.98
N ALA A 75 -7.29 -2.89 5.70
CA ALA A 75 -7.98 -1.61 5.60
C ALA A 75 -8.08 -0.97 7.01
N PRO A 76 -7.57 0.26 7.22
CA PRO A 76 -7.74 0.95 8.49
C PRO A 76 -9.24 1.26 8.66
N GLY A 77 -9.93 0.46 9.48
CA GLY A 77 -11.34 0.68 9.85
C GLY A 77 -12.33 -0.44 9.53
N ILE A 78 -11.91 -1.58 8.99
CA ILE A 78 -12.82 -2.74 8.85
C ILE A 78 -12.57 -3.71 10.00
N THR A 79 -13.23 -3.44 11.13
CA THR A 79 -13.49 -4.46 12.15
C THR A 79 -14.03 -5.70 11.45
N GLN A 80 -13.32 -6.83 11.55
CA GLN A 80 -13.85 -8.14 11.18
C GLN A 80 -15.16 -8.36 11.92
N SER A 81 -16.27 -8.06 11.25
CA SER A 81 -17.58 -8.51 11.67
C SER A 81 -17.78 -9.89 11.04
N GLY A 82 -17.38 -10.91 11.79
CA GLY A 82 -17.67 -12.31 11.52
C GLY A 82 -17.36 -13.07 12.80
N GLN A 83 -18.24 -13.89 13.36
CA GLN A 83 -19.57 -14.35 12.97
C GLN A 83 -20.19 -14.95 14.24
#